data_AF-A0A645BRI1-F1
#
_entry.id   AF-A0A645BRI1-F1
#
_cell.length_a   1.000
_cell.length_b   1.000
_cell.length_c   1.000
_cell.angle_alpha   90.00
_cell.angle_beta   90.00
_cell.angle_gamma   90.00
#
_symmetry.space_group_name_H-M   'P 1'
#
loop_
_entity.id
_entity.type
_entity.pdbx_description
1 polymer ?
#
loop_
_entity_poly.entity_id
_entity_poly.type
_entity_poly.pdbx_seq_one_letter_code
_entity_poly.pdbx_strand_id
1 'polypeptide(L)'
;MDYTSFYKHTNPFVPYEMAVPQDSPCLGQSLQKLNFWQNTGATVVAVRHGDELVLSPGPYADLYEGDVLYFIGGEACVARVAKLLRNEALLPPQEAPEDRP
;
A
#
# COMPACT_ATOMS: atom_id res chain seq x y z
N MET A 1 -4.35 -22.53 25.97
CA MET A 1 -3.27 -21.63 25.53
C MET A 1 -3.09 -22.00 24.09
N ASP A 2 -3.84 -21.33 23.21
CA ASP A 2 -3.96 -21.71 21.81
C ASP A 2 -3.77 -20.43 20.99
N TYR A 3 -2.52 -20.06 20.81
CA TYR A 3 -2.13 -19.00 19.88
C TYR A 3 -2.00 -19.60 18.49
N THR A 4 -3.10 -20.09 17.93
CA THR A 4 -3.21 -20.33 16.49
C THR A 4 -3.28 -18.96 15.81
N SER A 5 -2.13 -18.29 15.72
CA SER A 5 -1.94 -17.23 14.73
C SER A 5 -1.99 -17.90 13.37
N PHE A 6 -3.15 -17.82 12.72
CA PHE A 6 -3.33 -18.19 11.33
C PHE A 6 -2.41 -17.30 10.48
N TYR A 7 -1.20 -17.79 10.22
CA TYR A 7 -0.31 -17.27 9.19
C TYR A 7 -1.04 -17.44 7.85
N LYS A 8 -1.82 -16.44 7.46
CA LYS A 8 -2.37 -16.35 6.10
C LYS A 8 -1.16 -16.15 5.20
N HIS A 9 -0.66 -17.25 4.63
CA HIS A 9 0.26 -17.18 3.52
C HIS A 9 -0.51 -16.57 2.35
N THR A 10 -0.60 -15.24 2.29
CA THR A 10 -1.18 -14.55 1.16
C THR A 10 -0.26 -14.82 -0.02
N ASN A 11 -0.81 -15.43 -1.07
CA ASN A 11 -0.07 -15.62 -2.30
C ASN A 11 0.47 -14.24 -2.73
N PRO A 12 1.80 -14.04 -2.81
CA PRO A 12 2.39 -12.74 -3.06
C PRO A 12 2.06 -12.18 -4.46
N PHE A 13 1.44 -12.99 -5.32
CA PHE A 13 0.98 -12.61 -6.65
C PHE A 13 -0.48 -12.20 -6.72
N VAL A 14 -1.25 -12.29 -5.62
CA VAL A 14 -2.60 -11.74 -5.55
C VAL A 14 -2.49 -10.26 -5.15
N PRO A 15 -2.85 -9.31 -6.03
CA PRO A 15 -2.75 -7.90 -5.69
C PRO A 15 -3.72 -7.51 -4.58
N TYR A 16 -3.26 -6.64 -3.70
CA TYR A 16 -4.13 -5.85 -2.85
C TYR A 16 -4.75 -4.72 -3.67
N GLU A 17 -5.95 -4.31 -3.27
CA GLU A 17 -6.67 -3.20 -3.88
C GLU A 17 -6.88 -2.10 -2.85
N MET A 18 -6.60 -0.85 -3.23
CA MET A 18 -6.84 0.30 -2.37
C MET A 18 -7.25 1.53 -3.17
N ALA A 19 -8.36 2.13 -2.77
CA ALA A 19 -8.80 3.40 -3.32
C ALA A 19 -7.96 4.56 -2.76
N VAL A 20 -7.62 5.53 -3.61
CA VAL A 20 -7.04 6.81 -3.23
C VAL A 20 -8.17 7.69 -2.69
N PRO A 21 -8.14 8.06 -1.39
CA PRO A 21 -9.20 8.85 -0.78
C PRO A 21 -9.17 10.30 -1.27
N GLN A 22 -10.33 10.98 -1.21
CA GLN A 22 -10.53 12.33 -1.74
C GLN A 22 -9.70 13.40 -1.02
N ASP A 23 -9.29 13.15 0.21
CA ASP A 23 -8.46 14.01 1.06
C ASP A 23 -6.98 13.57 1.07
N SER A 24 -6.58 12.68 0.15
CA SER A 24 -5.22 12.17 0.09
C SER A 24 -4.21 13.30 -0.15
N PRO A 25 -3.08 13.33 0.60
CA PRO A 25 -1.98 14.24 0.30
C PRO A 25 -1.29 13.91 -1.04
N CYS A 26 -1.53 12.70 -1.58
CA CYS A 26 -0.86 12.19 -2.77
C CYS A 26 -1.52 12.62 -4.08
N LEU A 27 -2.66 13.31 -4.02
CA LEU A 27 -3.39 13.75 -5.21
C LEU A 27 -2.53 14.63 -6.12
N GLY A 28 -2.55 14.33 -7.42
CA GLY A 28 -1.75 15.00 -8.45
C GLY A 28 -0.24 14.75 -8.34
N GLN A 29 0.19 13.75 -7.57
CA GLN A 29 1.59 13.35 -7.47
C GLN A 29 1.84 12.02 -8.16
N SER A 30 2.95 11.95 -8.90
CA SER A 30 3.38 10.72 -9.56
C SER A 30 3.93 9.67 -8.58
N LEU A 31 3.86 8.39 -8.97
CA LEU A 31 4.48 7.29 -8.22
C LEU A 31 5.97 7.54 -7.90
N GLN A 32 6.71 8.16 -8.82
CA GLN A 32 8.11 8.57 -8.61
C GLN A 32 8.23 9.70 -7.59
N LYS A 33 7.41 10.75 -7.71
CA LYS A 33 7.44 11.88 -6.77
C LYS A 33 7.13 11.42 -5.35
N LEU A 34 6.23 10.45 -5.23
CA LEU A 34 5.86 9.80 -3.98
C LEU A 34 6.92 8.80 -3.47
N ASN A 35 7.96 8.50 -4.24
CA ASN A 35 8.91 7.41 -3.99
C ASN A 35 8.17 6.13 -3.54
N PHE A 36 7.11 5.77 -4.27
CA PHE A 36 6.07 4.87 -3.79
C PHE A 36 6.64 3.52 -3.30
N TRP A 37 7.48 2.88 -4.12
CA TRP A 37 8.08 1.59 -3.77
C TRP A 37 9.03 1.72 -2.57
N GLN A 38 9.84 2.77 -2.50
CA GLN A 38 10.77 2.99 -1.39
C GLN A 38 10.03 3.24 -0.08
N ASN A 39 8.92 3.99 -0.13
CA ASN A 39 8.13 4.35 1.05
C ASN A 39 7.25 3.20 1.56
N THR A 40 6.83 2.29 0.68
CA THR A 40 5.81 1.28 1.02
C THR A 40 6.33 -0.16 0.94
N GLY A 41 7.36 -0.42 0.15
CA GLY A 41 7.76 -1.77 -0.25
C GLY A 41 6.75 -2.46 -1.18
N ALA A 42 5.75 -1.73 -1.68
CA ALA A 42 4.75 -2.25 -2.61
C ALA A 42 5.17 -1.97 -4.06
N THR A 43 4.96 -2.97 -4.93
CA THR A 43 5.05 -2.82 -6.38
C THR A 43 3.65 -2.60 -6.92
N VAL A 44 3.41 -1.44 -7.53
CA VAL A 44 2.14 -1.16 -8.22
C VAL A 44 2.11 -1.94 -9.53
N VAL A 45 1.10 -2.80 -9.69
CA VAL A 45 0.91 -3.63 -10.88
C VAL A 45 -0.17 -3.07 -11.80
N ALA A 46 -1.11 -2.28 -11.28
CA ALA A 46 -2.07 -1.55 -12.07
C ALA A 46 -2.65 -0.34 -11.32
N VAL A 47 -3.17 0.64 -12.06
CA VAL A 47 -4.04 1.71 -11.52
C VAL A 47 -5.31 1.72 -12.35
N ARG A 48 -6.46 1.75 -11.68
CA ARG A 48 -7.75 1.98 -12.34
C ARG A 48 -8.23 3.39 -12.07
N HIS A 49 -8.45 4.16 -13.14
CA HIS A 49 -9.00 5.51 -13.12
C HIS A 49 -10.40 5.48 -13.76
N GLY A 50 -11.45 5.54 -12.94
CA GLY A 50 -12.82 5.32 -13.41
C GLY A 50 -12.97 3.93 -14.05
N ASP A 51 -13.21 3.90 -15.35
CA ASP A 51 -13.39 2.69 -16.16
C ASP A 51 -12.10 2.24 -16.88
N GLU A 52 -11.02 3.04 -16.83
CA GLU A 52 -9.75 2.72 -17.49
C GLU A 52 -8.81 1.98 -16.52
N LEU A 53 -8.28 0.84 -16.94
CA LEU A 53 -7.26 0.09 -16.21
C LEU A 53 -5.90 0.21 -16.91
N VAL A 54 -4.95 0.87 -16.27
CA VAL A 54 -3.57 0.98 -16.73
C VAL A 54 -2.74 -0.12 -16.05
N LEU A 55 -2.33 -1.13 -16.82
CA LEU A 55 -1.43 -2.17 -16.36
C LEU A 55 0.02 -1.67 -16.34
N SER A 56 0.76 -2.02 -15.29
CA SER A 56 2.19 -1.68 -15.11
C SER A 56 2.44 -0.18 -15.32
N PRO A 57 1.83 0.68 -14.48
CA PRO A 57 1.98 2.13 -14.59
C PRO A 57 3.46 2.54 -14.53
N GLY A 58 3.82 3.51 -15.37
CA GLY A 58 5.16 4.11 -15.34
C GLY A 58 5.40 4.95 -14.09
N PRO A 59 6.66 5.37 -13.84
CA PRO A 59 7.02 6.23 -12.70
C PRO A 59 6.27 7.59 -12.70
N TYR A 60 5.78 8.01 -13.86
CA TYR A 60 5.06 9.28 -14.05
C TYR A 60 3.53 9.15 -13.92
N ALA A 61 3.00 7.98 -13.58
CA ALA A 61 1.57 7.83 -13.32
C ALA A 61 1.19 8.65 -12.08
N ASP A 62 0.37 9.68 -12.29
CA ASP A 62 -0.18 10.52 -11.23
C ASP A 62 -1.36 9.82 -10.56
N LEU A 63 -1.51 10.05 -9.25
CA LEU A 63 -2.64 9.57 -8.48
C LEU A 63 -3.75 10.62 -8.45
N TYR A 64 -4.96 10.20 -8.79
CA TYR A 64 -6.17 11.00 -8.71
C TYR A 64 -7.14 10.44 -7.68
N GLU A 65 -8.09 11.29 -7.29
CA GLU A 65 -9.15 10.93 -6.39
C GLU A 65 -9.97 9.76 -6.97
N GLY A 66 -10.25 8.76 -6.14
CA GLY A 66 -11.05 7.61 -6.55
C GLY A 66 -10.30 6.58 -7.38
N ASP A 67 -9.02 6.82 -7.71
CA ASP A 67 -8.17 5.80 -8.33
C ASP A 67 -8.09 4.56 -7.44
N VAL A 68 -8.08 3.38 -8.05
CA VAL A 68 -7.81 2.13 -7.34
C VAL A 68 -6.43 1.64 -7.71
N LEU A 69 -5.55 1.58 -6.71
CA LEU A 69 -4.23 0.99 -6.81
C LEU A 69 -4.31 -0.52 -6.63
N TYR A 70 -3.73 -1.25 -7.58
CA TYR A 70 -3.47 -2.68 -7.48
C TYR A 70 -1.98 -2.87 -7.23
N PHE A 71 -1.62 -3.48 -6.10
CA PHE A 71 -0.21 -3.62 -5.73
C PHE A 71 0.07 -4.94 -5.00
N ILE A 72 1.31 -5.40 -5.11
CA ILE A 72 1.83 -6.58 -4.42
C ILE A 72 2.98 -6.20 -3.50
N GLY A 73 3.25 -7.02 -2.48
CA GLY A 73 4.38 -6.82 -1.59
C GLY A 73 4.29 -7.69 -0.34
N GLY A 74 5.26 -7.52 0.57
CA GLY A 74 5.26 -8.19 1.88
C GLY A 74 4.12 -7.71 2.79
N GLU A 75 3.90 -8.41 3.89
CA GLU A 75 2.76 -8.21 4.82
C GLU A 75 2.55 -6.74 5.26
N ALA A 76 3.64 -6.00 5.48
CA ALA A 76 3.57 -4.60 5.91
C ALA A 76 3.18 -3.60 4.81
N CYS A 77 3.16 -4.00 3.54
CA CYS A 77 2.99 -3.07 2.42
C CYS A 77 1.60 -2.42 2.43
N VAL A 78 0.55 -3.17 2.77
CA VAL A 78 -0.84 -2.66 2.82
C VAL A 78 -0.95 -1.52 3.83
N ALA A 79 -0.41 -1.70 5.03
CA ALA A 79 -0.41 -0.68 6.07
C ALA A 79 0.37 0.57 5.64
N ARG A 80 1.54 0.38 5.00
CA ARG A 80 2.36 1.51 4.51
C ARG A 80 1.70 2.26 3.34
N VAL A 81 1.02 1.57 2.43
CA VAL A 81 0.26 2.20 1.34
C VAL A 81 -0.91 3.01 1.92
N ALA A 82 -1.73 2.41 2.80
CA ALA A 82 -2.83 3.13 3.46
C ALA A 82 -2.36 4.40 4.14
N LYS A 83 -1.24 4.27 4.86
CA LYS A 83 -0.61 5.37 5.57
C LYS A 83 -0.09 6.46 4.63
N LEU A 84 0.60 6.09 3.54
CA LEU A 84 1.08 7.04 2.53
C LEU A 84 -0.09 7.84 1.94
N LEU A 85 -1.21 7.16 1.62
CA LEU A 85 -2.40 7.77 1.05
C LEU A 85 -3.22 8.63 2.02
N ARG A 86 -2.95 8.57 3.33
CA ARG A 86 -3.71 9.31 4.38
C ARG A 86 -2.87 10.29 5.19
N ASN A 87 -1.55 10.34 4.99
CA ASN A 87 -0.62 11.10 5.83
C ASN A 87 -0.69 10.78 7.34
N GLU A 88 -0.90 9.52 7.72
CA GLU A 88 -0.74 9.14 9.13
C GLU A 88 0.78 9.04 9.44
N ALA A 89 1.27 9.28 10.65
CA ALA A 89 2.70 9.07 10.99
C ALA A 89 3.00 7.58 11.08
N LEU A 90 4.27 7.13 10.89
CA LEU A 90 4.58 5.69 11.08
C LEU A 90 4.33 5.50 12.57
N LEU A 91 3.29 4.77 12.96
CA LEU A 91 3.31 4.19 14.29
C LEU A 91 4.64 3.41 14.33
N PRO A 92 5.50 3.66 15.33
CA PRO A 92 6.69 2.85 15.50
C PRO A 92 6.24 1.38 15.47
N PRO A 93 7.07 0.47 14.92
CA PRO A 93 6.80 -0.95 15.03
C PRO A 93 6.38 -1.22 16.47
N GLN A 94 5.20 -1.82 16.66
CA GLN A 94 4.84 -2.32 17.99
C GLN A 94 5.93 -3.34 18.30
N GLU A 95 6.84 -3.00 19.21
CA GLU A 95 7.86 -3.92 19.69
C GLU A 95 7.15 -5.21 20.02
N ALA A 96 7.57 -6.31 19.39
CA ALA A 96 7.12 -7.65 19.75
C ALA A 96 7.23 -7.74 21.27
N PRO A 97 6.22 -8.31 21.97
CA PRO A 97 6.24 -8.33 23.42
C PRO A 97 7.56 -8.94 23.87
N GLU A 98 8.42 -8.08 24.43
CA GLU A 98 9.69 -8.49 25.00
C GLU A 98 9.34 -9.50 26.09
N ASP A 99 9.88 -10.70 25.90
CA ASP A 99 9.70 -11.86 26.74
C ASP A 99 9.79 -11.43 28.21
N ARG A 100 8.64 -11.40 28.89
CA ARG A 100 8.52 -10.88 30.25
C ARG A 100 8.14 -12.04 31.17
N PRO A 101 8.82 -12.09 32.32
CA PRO A 101 9.93 -13.01 32.63
C PRO A 101 9.57 -14.50 32.63
#